data_AF-A0A653LWN1-F1
#
_entry.id   AF-A0A653LWN1-F1
#
_cell.length_a   1.000
_cell.length_b   1.000
_cell.length_c   1.000
_cell.angle_alpha   90.00
_cell.angle_beta   90.00
_cell.angle_gamma   90.00
#
_symmetry.space_group_name_H-M   'P 1'
#
loop_
_entity.id
_entity.type
_entity.pdbx_description
1 polymer ?
#
loop_
_entity_poly.entity_id
_entity_poly.type
_entity_poly.pdbx_seq_one_letter_code
_entity_poly.pdbx_strand_id
1 'polypeptide(L)'
;MDGMSLLTITVLAVFVGFEVVSKVSSTLHTPLMSGANAIHGIILVGAIIVAGQAADPWVLAVALLAVVLATANLVGGFVVTDRMLEMFRGRQRPPSNAGEGGGARESGSAREVKGSGVAGDPGVLGGTGAAGIRKGRPQ
;
A
#
# COMPACT_ATOMS: atom_id res chain seq x y z
N MET A 1 9.93 -35.21 11.06
CA MET A 1 8.51 -34.81 11.20
C MET A 1 7.69 -35.84 10.46
N ASP A 2 6.66 -36.38 11.08
CA ASP A 2 5.73 -37.31 10.42
C ASP A 2 4.82 -36.56 9.43
N GLY A 3 4.23 -37.30 8.48
CA GLY A 3 3.39 -36.73 7.43
C GLY A 3 2.11 -36.07 7.97
N MET A 4 1.55 -36.58 9.07
CA MET A 4 0.39 -35.98 9.72
C MET A 4 0.73 -34.61 10.31
N SER A 5 1.90 -34.48 10.95
CA SER A 5 2.41 -33.20 11.46
C SER A 5 2.60 -32.17 10.33
N LEU A 6 3.16 -32.56 9.19
CA LEU A 6 3.30 -31.65 8.03
C LEU A 6 1.95 -31.19 7.47
N LEU A 7 0.98 -32.11 7.39
CA LEU A 7 -0.37 -31.79 6.97
C LEU A 7 -1.04 -30.82 7.95
N THR A 8 -0.96 -31.09 9.26
CA THR A 8 -1.50 -30.21 10.30
C THR A 8 -0.89 -28.81 10.22
N ILE A 9 0.43 -28.70 10.11
CA ILE A 9 1.12 -27.40 9.98
C ILE A 9 0.67 -26.68 8.71
N THR A 10 0.58 -27.39 7.57
CA THR A 10 0.17 -26.78 6.29
C THR A 10 -1.26 -26.25 6.37
N VAL A 11 -2.19 -27.04 6.89
CA VAL A 11 -3.59 -26.64 7.05
C VAL A 11 -3.71 -25.44 7.97
N LEU A 12 -3.10 -25.49 9.16
CA LEU A 12 -3.14 -24.37 10.11
C LEU A 12 -2.47 -23.12 9.55
N ALA A 13 -1.36 -23.24 8.83
CA ALA A 13 -0.69 -22.12 8.17
C ALA A 13 -1.57 -21.45 7.11
N VAL A 14 -2.33 -22.23 6.34
CA VAL A 14 -3.30 -21.68 5.36
C VAL A 14 -4.43 -20.92 6.07
N PHE A 15 -4.99 -21.47 7.16
CA PHE A 15 -6.00 -20.76 7.96
C PHE A 15 -5.47 -19.44 8.51
N VAL A 16 -4.25 -19.45 9.07
CA VAL A 16 -3.60 -18.23 9.56
C VAL A 16 -3.37 -17.23 8.43
N GLY A 17 -2.89 -17.68 7.27
CA GLY A 17 -2.69 -16.82 6.10
C GLY A 17 -3.98 -16.16 5.64
N PHE A 18 -5.08 -16.92 5.57
CA PHE A 18 -6.40 -16.40 5.20
C PHE A 18 -6.90 -15.35 6.19
N GLU A 19 -6.84 -15.62 7.50
CA GLU A 19 -7.30 -14.71 8.54
C GLU A 19 -6.51 -13.39 8.56
N VAL A 20 -5.19 -13.47 8.38
CA VAL A 20 -4.31 -12.29 8.38
C VAL A 20 -4.54 -11.44 7.13
N VAL A 21 -4.62 -12.03 5.94
CA VAL A 21 -4.82 -11.30 4.68
C VAL A 21 -6.23 -10.69 4.59
N SER A 22 -7.24 -11.34 5.16
CA SER A 22 -8.63 -10.83 5.13
C SER A 22 -8.85 -9.56 5.96
N LYS A 23 -7.94 -9.24 6.88
CA LYS A 23 -8.06 -8.08 7.79
C LYS A 23 -7.29 -6.84 7.33
N VAL A 24 -6.72 -6.84 6.12
CA VAL A 24 -5.95 -5.70 5.63
C VAL A 24 -6.86 -4.62 5.03
N SER A 25 -6.53 -3.35 5.27
CA SER A 25 -7.24 -2.22 4.67
C SER A 25 -7.08 -2.19 3.14
N SER A 26 -8.08 -1.67 2.43
CA SER A 26 -8.08 -1.61 0.96
C SER A 26 -6.93 -0.79 0.38
N THR A 27 -6.42 0.18 1.13
CA THR A 27 -5.26 1.00 0.76
C THR A 27 -3.95 0.19 0.71
N LEU A 28 -3.91 -0.97 1.38
CA LEU A 28 -2.72 -1.80 1.51
C LEU A 28 -2.72 -3.03 0.60
N HIS A 29 -3.74 -3.26 -0.24
CA HIS A 29 -3.75 -4.43 -1.13
C HIS A 29 -2.57 -4.45 -2.10
N THR A 30 -2.19 -3.30 -2.66
CA THR A 30 -1.06 -3.22 -3.61
C THR A 30 0.30 -3.39 -2.91
N PRO A 31 0.59 -2.73 -1.77
CA PRO A 31 1.76 -3.04 -0.97
C PRO A 31 1.81 -4.49 -0.47
N LEU A 32 0.66 -5.06 -0.06
CA LEU A 32 0.58 -6.44 0.41
C LEU A 32 0.83 -7.45 -0.72
N MET A 33 0.34 -7.17 -1.92
CA MET A 33 0.63 -7.97 -3.11
C MET A 33 2.13 -8.00 -3.41
N SER A 34 2.80 -6.84 -3.31
CA SER A 34 4.27 -6.76 -3.44
C SER A 34 5.00 -7.47 -2.29
N GLY A 35 4.53 -7.31 -1.06
CA GLY A 35 5.09 -7.98 0.11
C GLY A 35 5.01 -9.50 0.03
N ALA A 36 3.91 -10.05 -0.47
CA ALA A 36 3.76 -11.49 -0.70
C ALA A 36 4.77 -12.02 -1.73
N ASN A 37 5.09 -11.23 -2.76
CA ASN A 37 6.15 -11.58 -3.72
C ASN A 37 7.54 -11.61 -3.05
N ALA A 38 7.84 -10.70 -2.13
CA ALA A 38 9.08 -10.73 -1.36
C ALA A 38 9.18 -11.96 -0.43
N ILE A 39 8.07 -12.34 0.22
CA ILE A 39 8.01 -13.50 1.13
C ILE A 39 8.23 -14.81 0.37
N HIS A 40 7.73 -14.91 -0.87
CA HIS A 40 7.99 -16.09 -1.71
C HIS A 40 9.48 -16.30 -2.00
N GLY A 41 10.33 -15.29 -1.81
CA GLY A 41 11.79 -15.39 -1.87
C GLY A 41 12.41 -16.44 -0.94
N ILE A 42 11.64 -17.05 -0.02
CA ILE A 42 12.07 -18.21 0.78
C ILE A 42 12.61 -19.38 -0.06
N ILE A 43 12.24 -19.45 -1.35
CA ILE A 43 12.83 -20.38 -2.33
C ILE A 43 14.37 -20.35 -2.35
N LEU A 44 14.99 -19.24 -1.94
CA LEU A 44 16.44 -19.10 -1.81
C LEU A 44 17.04 -20.14 -0.86
N VAL A 45 16.35 -20.45 0.26
CA VAL A 45 16.82 -21.48 1.21
C VAL A 45 16.88 -22.84 0.54
N GLY A 46 15.85 -23.18 -0.24
CA GLY A 46 15.84 -24.42 -1.02
C GLY A 46 16.96 -24.47 -2.06
N ALA A 47 17.17 -23.36 -2.79
CA ALA A 47 18.23 -23.26 -3.79
C ALA A 47 19.63 -23.44 -3.18
N ILE A 48 19.89 -22.84 -2.00
CA ILE A 48 21.16 -23.00 -1.27
C ILE A 48 21.37 -24.45 -0.82
N ILE A 49 20.33 -25.10 -0.29
CA ILE A 49 20.42 -26.51 0.12
C ILE A 49 20.77 -27.40 -1.09
N VAL A 50 20.09 -27.22 -2.23
CA VAL A 50 20.37 -27.99 -3.45
C VAL A 50 21.78 -27.71 -3.96
N ALA A 51 22.22 -26.44 -3.97
CA ALA A 51 23.58 -26.08 -4.39
C ALA A 51 24.64 -26.74 -3.48
N GLY A 52 24.41 -26.78 -2.17
CA GLY A 52 25.30 -27.41 -1.20
C GLY A 52 25.38 -28.93 -1.29
N GLN A 53 24.42 -29.57 -1.95
CA GLN A 53 24.35 -31.02 -2.16
C GLN A 53 24.69 -31.44 -3.59
N ALA A 54 24.96 -30.49 -4.48
CA ALA A 54 25.20 -30.76 -5.90
C ALA A 54 26.57 -31.44 -6.12
N ALA A 55 26.55 -32.71 -6.51
CA ALA A 55 27.75 -33.47 -6.88
C ALA A 55 28.09 -33.33 -8.37
N ASP A 56 27.07 -33.23 -9.23
CA ASP A 56 27.26 -33.10 -10.68
C ASP A 56 27.47 -31.63 -11.09
N PRO A 57 28.45 -31.32 -11.95
CA PRO A 57 28.71 -29.96 -12.42
C PRO A 57 27.49 -29.29 -13.08
N TRP A 58 26.63 -30.09 -13.74
CA TRP A 58 25.41 -29.57 -14.37
C TRP A 58 24.36 -29.16 -13.33
N VAL A 59 24.19 -29.95 -12.27
CA VAL A 59 23.28 -29.64 -11.16
C VAL A 59 23.77 -28.40 -10.42
N LEU A 60 25.09 -28.29 -10.20
CA LEU A 60 25.70 -27.12 -9.57
C LEU A 60 25.46 -25.84 -10.39
N ALA A 61 25.61 -25.90 -11.72
CA ALA A 61 25.36 -24.76 -12.60
C ALA A 61 23.89 -24.28 -12.52
N VAL A 62 22.94 -25.22 -12.54
CA VAL A 62 21.51 -24.90 -12.41
C VAL A 62 21.19 -24.37 -11.01
N ALA A 63 21.75 -24.97 -9.97
CA ALA A 63 21.56 -24.53 -8.59
C ALA A 63 22.12 -23.12 -8.35
N LEU A 64 23.27 -22.80 -8.94
CA LEU A 64 23.85 -21.47 -8.90
C LEU A 64 22.93 -20.44 -9.58
N LEU A 65 22.39 -20.77 -10.75
CA LEU A 65 21.40 -19.92 -11.42
C LEU A 65 20.13 -19.74 -10.56
N ALA A 66 19.65 -20.81 -9.94
CA ALA A 66 18.49 -20.76 -9.04
C ALA A 66 18.74 -19.84 -7.84
N VAL A 67 19.94 -19.88 -7.25
CA VAL A 67 20.34 -18.98 -6.15
C VAL A 67 20.31 -17.52 -6.61
N VAL A 68 20.85 -17.21 -7.80
CA VAL A 68 20.85 -15.83 -8.34
C VAL A 68 19.42 -15.34 -8.56
N LEU A 69 18.57 -16.14 -9.20
CA LEU A 69 17.18 -15.78 -9.46
C LEU A 69 16.37 -15.64 -8.17
N ALA A 70 16.55 -16.55 -7.21
CA ALA A 70 15.91 -16.48 -5.91
C ALA A 70 16.34 -15.23 -5.12
N THR A 71 17.63 -14.90 -5.16
CA THR A 71 18.16 -13.68 -4.54
C THR A 71 17.56 -12.43 -5.18
N ALA A 72 17.47 -12.38 -6.50
CA ALA A 72 16.86 -11.26 -7.22
C ALA A 72 15.37 -11.09 -6.86
N ASN A 73 14.61 -12.17 -6.74
CA ASN A 73 13.20 -12.13 -6.33
C ASN A 73 13.06 -11.64 -4.87
N LEU A 74 13.89 -12.13 -3.95
CA LEU A 74 13.91 -11.72 -2.55
C LEU A 74 14.23 -10.23 -2.42
N VAL A 75 15.37 -9.79 -2.95
CA VAL A 75 15.84 -8.40 -2.84
C VAL A 75 14.93 -7.44 -3.61
N GLY A 76 14.56 -7.79 -4.85
CA GLY A 76 13.67 -6.98 -5.67
C GLY A 76 12.29 -6.81 -5.02
N GLY A 77 11.74 -7.87 -4.43
CA GLY A 77 10.50 -7.83 -3.68
C GLY A 77 10.56 -6.85 -2.50
N PHE A 78 11.63 -6.88 -1.71
CA PHE A 78 11.78 -5.94 -0.58
C PHE A 78 11.98 -4.49 -1.02
N VAL A 79 12.79 -4.24 -2.06
CA VAL A 79 13.04 -2.88 -2.56
C VAL A 79 11.76 -2.25 -3.11
N VAL A 80 10.97 -3.00 -3.89
CA VAL A 80 9.70 -2.51 -4.44
C VAL A 80 8.70 -2.26 -3.32
N THR A 81 8.61 -3.17 -2.35
CA THR A 81 7.70 -3.02 -1.21
C THR A 81 8.07 -1.81 -0.35
N ASP A 82 9.35 -1.56 -0.07
CA ASP A 82 9.79 -0.39 0.71
C ASP A 82 9.44 0.92 -0.01
N ARG A 83 9.68 1.00 -1.33
CA ARG A 83 9.26 2.15 -2.15
C ARG A 83 7.75 2.37 -2.13
N MET A 84 6.96 1.30 -2.13
CA MET A 84 5.51 1.40 -2.01
C MET A 84 5.07 1.89 -0.62
N LEU A 85 5.78 1.46 0.43
CA LEU A 85 5.47 1.83 1.81
C LEU A 85 5.94 3.26 2.17
N GLU A 86 6.98 3.76 1.50
CA GLU A 86 7.49 5.12 1.66
C GLU A 86 6.44 6.17 1.29
N MET A 87 5.51 5.83 0.39
CA MET A 87 4.38 6.68 0.00
C MET A 87 3.35 6.90 1.12
N PHE A 88 3.37 6.08 2.17
CA PHE A 88 2.54 6.25 3.38
C PHE A 88 3.23 7.06 4.47
N ARG A 89 4.52 7.37 4.33
CA ARG A 89 5.21 8.27 5.25
C ARG A 89 4.75 9.69 4.91
N GLY A 90 3.89 10.25 5.76
CA GLY A 90 3.38 11.61 5.60
C GLY A 90 4.54 12.58 5.32
N ARG A 91 4.34 13.48 4.34
CA ARG A 91 5.32 14.49 3.92
C ARG A 91 5.90 15.15 5.18
N GLN A 92 7.18 14.89 5.49
CA GLN A 92 7.89 15.68 6.49
C GLN A 92 7.81 17.13 6.03
N ARG A 93 7.08 17.95 6.78
CA ARG A 93 7.08 19.39 6.57
C ARG A 93 8.53 19.84 6.75
N PRO A 94 9.15 20.54 5.78
CA PRO A 94 10.50 21.04 5.96
C PRO A 94 10.52 21.91 7.22
N PRO A 95 11.61 21.87 8.02
CA PRO A 95 11.68 22.61 9.27
C PRO A 95 11.42 24.08 8.96
N SER A 96 10.31 24.62 9.46
CA SER A 96 10.11 26.06 9.46
C SER A 96 11.13 26.61 10.45
N ASN A 97 12.16 27.28 9.96
CA ASN A 97 13.01 28.15 10.76
C ASN A 97 12.14 29.29 11.28
N ALA A 98 11.42 29.03 12.38
CA ALA A 98 10.73 30.00 13.18
C ALA A 98 11.62 30.25 14.39
N GLY A 99 12.45 31.28 14.31
CA GLY A 99 13.34 31.62 15.41
C GLY A 99 14.41 32.65 15.11
N GLU A 100 14.09 33.79 14.49
CA GLU A 100 14.84 35.02 14.72
C GLU A 100 13.85 36.15 14.98
N GLY A 101 13.58 36.36 16.27
CA GLY A 101 12.95 37.58 16.77
C GLY A 101 14.01 38.68 16.88
N GLY A 102 13.72 39.84 16.30
CA GLY A 102 14.60 41.01 16.39
C GLY A 102 13.93 42.29 15.90
N GLY A 103 13.27 43.01 16.82
CA GLY A 103 13.32 44.47 16.94
C GLY A 103 12.72 45.38 15.84
N ALA A 104 11.59 46.00 16.19
CA ALA A 104 11.21 47.42 16.02
C ALA A 104 11.41 48.13 14.67
N ARG A 105 10.30 48.67 14.12
CA ARG A 105 10.04 50.12 14.00
C ARG A 105 8.66 50.41 13.40
N GLU A 106 7.96 51.34 14.05
CA GLU A 106 6.75 52.03 13.58
C GLU A 106 6.96 52.77 12.25
N SER A 107 5.92 52.82 11.42
CA SER A 107 5.51 54.00 10.67
C SER A 107 4.10 53.78 10.13
N GLY A 108 3.17 54.62 10.59
CA GLY A 108 1.75 54.53 10.22
C GLY A 108 1.43 54.96 8.79
N SER A 109 0.25 54.56 8.34
CA SER A 109 -0.59 55.31 7.42
C SER A 109 -2.02 54.80 7.52
N ALA A 110 -2.92 55.67 8.00
CA ALA A 110 -4.34 55.45 8.06
C ALA A 110 -5.01 55.66 6.69
N ARG A 111 -6.13 54.92 6.47
CA ARG A 111 -7.21 55.02 5.46
C ARG A 111 -7.44 53.62 4.86
N GLU A 112 -8.64 53.09 4.68
CA GLU A 112 -9.96 53.69 4.47
C GLU A 112 -11.04 52.64 4.80
N VAL A 113 -12.13 53.04 5.45
CA VAL A 113 -13.32 52.21 5.67
C VAL A 113 -14.23 52.33 4.45
N LYS A 114 -14.63 51.21 3.84
CA LYS A 114 -15.91 51.14 3.12
C LYS A 114 -16.49 49.74 3.18
N GLY A 115 -17.52 49.60 4.01
CA GLY A 115 -18.48 48.51 3.90
C GLY A 115 -19.40 48.74 2.70
N SER A 116 -19.77 47.65 2.04
CA SER A 116 -21.03 47.52 1.33
C SER A 116 -21.38 46.04 1.27
N GLY A 117 -22.34 45.62 2.09
CA GLY A 117 -23.08 44.39 1.83
C GLY A 117 -24.03 44.60 0.65
N VAL A 118 -24.50 43.50 0.05
CA VAL A 118 -25.83 43.35 -0.54
C VAL A 118 -26.08 41.84 -0.79
N ALA A 119 -27.24 41.38 -0.29
CA ALA A 119 -28.17 40.33 -0.75
C ALA A 119 -27.60 39.05 -1.41
N GLY A 120 -27.95 37.84 -1.00
CA GLY A 120 -29.28 37.38 -0.62
C GLY A 120 -30.09 37.02 -1.87
N ASP A 121 -30.01 35.76 -2.31
CA ASP A 121 -30.94 35.21 -3.31
C ASP A 121 -31.67 33.98 -2.74
N PRO A 122 -32.98 34.11 -2.43
CA PRO A 122 -33.84 33.00 -2.05
C PRO A 122 -34.82 32.62 -3.18
N GLY A 123 -34.98 31.31 -3.42
CA GLY A 123 -36.05 30.74 -4.26
C GLY A 123 -35.49 29.76 -5.29
N VAL A 124 -36.07 28.61 -5.60
CA VAL A 124 -37.47 28.13 -5.56
C VAL A 124 -37.38 26.59 -5.61
N LEU A 125 -37.75 25.85 -4.56
CA LEU A 125 -39.06 25.20 -4.33
C LEU A 125 -39.58 24.27 -5.45
N GLY A 126 -39.69 22.99 -5.09
CA GLY A 126 -40.96 22.26 -5.20
C GLY A 126 -41.09 21.21 -6.31
N GLY A 127 -41.49 19.99 -5.93
CA GLY A 127 -42.04 19.03 -6.90
C GLY A 127 -42.04 17.56 -6.48
N THR A 128 -42.87 17.21 -5.52
CA THR A 128 -43.41 15.87 -5.25
C THR A 128 -44.02 15.16 -6.48
N GLY A 129 -43.92 13.81 -6.53
CA GLY A 129 -44.73 12.94 -7.39
C GLY A 129 -43.98 11.65 -7.76
N ALA A 130 -44.05 10.56 -6.98
CA ALA A 130 -45.14 9.59 -6.93
C ALA A 130 -45.60 9.05 -8.30
N ALA A 131 -45.54 7.72 -8.42
CA ALA A 131 -46.33 6.85 -9.30
C ALA A 131 -45.97 6.77 -10.80
N GLY A 132 -45.67 5.55 -11.26
CA GLY A 132 -45.61 5.28 -12.69
C GLY A 132 -45.01 3.93 -13.09
N ILE A 133 -45.63 2.84 -12.62
CA ILE A 133 -45.42 1.48 -13.17
C ILE A 133 -45.56 1.52 -14.71
N ARG A 134 -44.52 1.11 -15.45
CA ARG A 134 -44.69 0.53 -16.79
C ARG A 134 -43.94 -0.79 -16.90
N LYS A 135 -44.75 -1.82 -16.69
CA LYS A 135 -44.61 -3.20 -17.14
C LYS A 135 -44.38 -3.25 -18.66
N GLY A 136 -43.28 -3.90 -19.05
CA GLY A 136 -43.13 -4.77 -20.22
C GLY A 136 -43.47 -4.27 -21.64
N ARG A 137 -42.48 -4.37 -22.54
CA ARG A 137 -42.57 -5.28 -23.69
C ARG A 137 -41.21 -5.53 -24.35
N PRO A 138 -41.06 -6.67 -25.07
CA PRO A 138 -39.84 -7.14 -25.69
C PRO A 138 -39.66 -6.57 -27.09
N GLN A 139 -38.40 -6.40 -27.50
CA GLN A 139 -37.82 -6.89 -28.76
C GLN A 139 -36.35 -7.23 -28.47
#